data_AF-A0A429IJF3-F1
#
_entry.id   AF-A0A429IJF3-F1
#
_cell.length_a   1.000
_cell.length_b   1.000
_cell.length_c   1.000
_cell.angle_alpha   90.00
_cell.angle_beta   90.00
_cell.angle_gamma   90.00
#
_symmetry.space_group_name_H-M   'P 1'
#
loop_
_entity.id
_entity.type
_entity.pdbx_description
1 polymer ?
#
loop_
_entity_poly.entity_id
_entity_poly.type
_entity_poly.pdbx_seq_one_letter_code
_entity_poly.pdbx_strand_id
1 'polypeptide(L)'
;MSEGGSQDATGAGGPGDGGQAPKRRAAQRRKQMLLRLDPLVHDALARWADDELRSANAQVEFLLRKALSDAGRLPKGAGGLPRRGRPPKSAEPREAAGDEEPPGPEGAGPHG
;
A
#
# COMPACT_ATOMS: atom_id res chain seq x y z
N MET A 1 -7.54 8.22 -74.53
CA MET A 1 -8.85 8.19 -73.86
C MET A 1 -8.54 7.96 -72.37
N SER A 2 -8.11 8.99 -71.64
CA SER A 2 -8.93 10.07 -71.02
C SER A 2 -9.91 9.50 -69.99
N GLU A 3 -9.60 9.67 -68.69
CA GLU A 3 -10.22 10.64 -67.76
C GLU A 3 -11.48 10.03 -67.10
N GLY A 4 -11.49 9.70 -65.82
CA GLY A 4 -11.71 10.60 -64.67
C GLY A 4 -12.73 9.84 -63.78
N GLY A 5 -12.60 9.70 -62.47
CA GLY A 5 -12.34 10.72 -61.48
C GLY A 5 -13.66 11.05 -60.78
N SER A 6 -13.92 10.45 -59.62
CA SER A 6 -14.72 11.09 -58.57
C SER A 6 -14.28 10.59 -57.20
N GLN A 7 -13.62 11.49 -56.48
CA GLN A 7 -13.33 11.42 -55.06
C GLN A 7 -14.49 12.10 -54.34
N ASP A 8 -15.07 11.45 -53.33
CA ASP A 8 -15.89 12.14 -52.32
C ASP A 8 -15.22 11.99 -50.95
N ALA A 9 -14.54 13.07 -50.59
CA ALA A 9 -14.53 13.78 -49.32
C ALA A 9 -14.76 13.05 -47.98
N THR A 10 -13.75 13.25 -47.12
CA THR A 10 -13.85 13.68 -45.71
C THR A 10 -14.53 12.79 -44.67
N GLY A 11 -13.69 12.27 -43.77
CA GLY A 11 -14.07 11.81 -42.44
C GLY A 11 -12.88 11.97 -41.50
N ALA A 12 -12.65 13.21 -41.05
CA ALA A 12 -11.70 13.52 -39.99
C ALA A 12 -12.18 12.86 -38.69
N GLY A 13 -11.60 11.72 -38.35
CA GLY A 13 -11.71 11.08 -37.04
C GLY A 13 -10.32 10.92 -36.46
N GLY A 14 -9.77 12.02 -35.92
CA GLY A 14 -8.53 11.94 -35.15
C GLY A 14 -8.71 10.93 -34.01
N PRO A 15 -7.76 10.03 -33.75
CA PRO A 15 -7.85 9.13 -32.61
C PRO A 15 -7.83 10.00 -31.35
N GLY A 16 -8.98 10.06 -30.67
CA GLY A 16 -9.10 10.71 -29.39
C GLY A 16 -8.00 10.18 -28.48
N ASP A 17 -7.13 11.09 -28.04
CA ASP A 17 -6.14 10.87 -27.01
C ASP A 17 -6.87 10.21 -25.84
N GLY A 18 -6.63 8.90 -25.73
CA GLY A 18 -7.24 8.08 -24.70
C GLY A 18 -6.82 8.67 -23.39
N GLY A 19 -7.78 9.28 -22.69
CA GLY A 19 -7.63 9.74 -21.32
C GLY A 19 -7.03 8.62 -20.49
N GLN A 20 -5.71 8.67 -20.36
CA GLN A 20 -4.93 7.59 -19.81
C GLN A 20 -5.18 7.67 -18.31
N ALA A 21 -6.20 6.93 -17.86
CA ALA A 21 -6.49 6.73 -16.46
C ALA A 21 -5.16 6.43 -15.77
N PRO A 22 -4.78 7.20 -14.72
CA PRO A 22 -3.44 7.11 -14.18
C PRO A 22 -3.19 5.66 -13.76
N LYS A 23 -2.21 5.02 -14.42
CA LYS A 23 -1.75 3.68 -14.09
C LYS A 23 -1.48 3.68 -12.59
N ARG A 24 -2.35 3.01 -11.83
CA ARG A 24 -2.20 2.87 -10.38
C ARG A 24 -0.80 2.31 -10.17
N ARG A 25 0.13 3.14 -9.68
CA ARG A 25 1.48 2.68 -9.35
C ARG A 25 1.29 1.46 -8.47
N ALA A 26 1.79 0.31 -8.93
CA ALA A 26 1.71 -0.95 -8.19
C ALA A 26 2.07 -0.64 -6.74
N ALA A 27 1.20 -1.04 -5.80
CA ALA A 27 1.32 -0.68 -4.39
C ALA A 27 2.73 -1.06 -3.91
N GLN A 28 3.61 -0.07 -3.84
CA GLN A 28 5.00 -0.29 -3.50
C GLN A 28 5.00 -0.87 -2.08
N ARG A 29 5.58 -2.07 -1.94
CA ARG A 29 5.54 -2.81 -0.66
C ARG A 29 6.10 -1.92 0.43
N ARG A 30 5.32 -1.66 1.47
CA ARG A 30 5.75 -0.80 2.59
C ARG A 30 6.94 -1.44 3.27
N LYS A 31 8.00 -0.66 3.47
CA LYS A 31 9.19 -1.11 4.20
C LYS A 31 8.90 -1.04 5.70
N GLN A 32 9.07 -2.17 6.39
CA GLN A 32 9.06 -2.21 7.85
C GLN A 32 10.44 -1.81 8.37
N MET A 33 10.47 -0.95 9.39
CA MET A 33 11.70 -0.48 10.05
C MET A 33 11.45 -0.41 11.55
N LEU A 34 12.40 -0.89 12.35
CA LEU A 34 12.38 -0.72 13.80
C LEU A 34 12.91 0.67 14.15
N LEU A 35 12.08 1.47 14.81
CA LEU A 35 12.45 2.79 15.32
C LEU A 35 12.78 2.68 16.81
N ARG A 36 13.89 3.29 17.23
CA ARG A 36 14.18 3.51 18.65
C ARG A 36 13.68 4.90 19.00
N LEU A 37 12.73 4.96 19.92
CA LEU A 37 12.12 6.20 20.38
C LEU A 37 12.15 6.23 21.91
N ASP A 38 12.29 7.43 22.46
CA ASP A 38 12.04 7.63 23.89
C ASP A 38 10.58 7.24 24.21
N PRO A 39 10.33 6.46 25.29
CA PRO A 39 8.97 6.02 25.63
C PRO A 39 7.97 7.16 25.80
N LEU A 40 8.37 8.30 26.37
CA LEU A 40 7.49 9.44 26.58
C LEU A 40 7.11 10.10 25.25
N VAL A 41 8.05 10.14 24.31
CA VAL A 41 7.79 10.65 22.95
C VAL A 41 6.86 9.70 22.19
N HIS A 42 7.05 8.39 22.35
CA HIS A 42 6.13 7.40 21.79
C HIS A 42 4.70 7.61 22.31
N ASP A 43 4.54 7.78 23.61
CA ASP A 43 3.22 7.96 24.23
C ASP A 43 2.55 9.27 23.81
N ALA A 44 3.32 10.36 23.69
CA ALA A 44 2.82 11.62 23.18
C ALA A 44 2.33 11.49 21.72
N LEU A 45 3.07 10.78 20.87
CA LEU A 45 2.67 10.52 19.49
C LEU A 45 1.42 9.63 19.39
N ALA A 46 1.32 8.61 20.25
CA ALA A 46 0.16 7.72 20.30
C ALA A 46 -1.10 8.51 20.68
N ARG A 47 -1.05 9.32 21.75
CA ARG A 47 -2.16 10.16 22.18
C ARG A 47 -2.60 11.15 21.10
N TRP A 48 -1.64 11.82 20.45
CA TRP A 48 -1.98 12.75 19.35
C TRP A 48 -2.60 12.01 18.16
N ALA A 49 -2.15 10.81 17.83
CA ALA A 49 -2.77 10.01 16.79
C ALA A 49 -4.23 9.65 17.13
N ASP A 50 -4.50 9.30 18.39
CA ASP A 50 -5.85 8.98 18.88
C ASP A 50 -6.78 10.20 18.80
N ASP A 51 -6.31 11.38 19.19
CA ASP A 51 -7.05 12.65 19.08
C ASP A 51 -7.45 12.95 17.62
N GLU A 52 -6.61 12.57 16.67
CA GLU A 52 -6.86 12.74 15.23
C GLU A 52 -7.55 11.53 14.56
N LEU A 53 -7.93 10.52 15.33
CA LEU A 53 -8.52 9.27 14.87
C LEU A 53 -7.65 8.55 13.81
N ARG A 54 -6.32 8.61 13.99
CA ARG A 54 -5.30 7.95 13.15
C ARG A 54 -4.61 6.84 13.94
N SER A 55 -4.02 5.87 13.24
CA SER A 55 -3.06 4.98 13.90
C SER A 55 -1.75 5.71 14.14
N ALA A 56 -1.02 5.32 15.19
CA ALA A 56 0.31 5.86 15.48
C ALA A 56 1.26 5.79 14.26
N ASN A 57 1.25 4.69 13.51
CA ASN A 57 2.08 4.56 12.30
C ASN A 57 1.66 5.53 11.18
N ALA A 58 0.36 5.80 11.03
CA ALA A 58 -0.12 6.81 10.07
C ALA A 58 0.28 8.23 10.51
N GLN A 59 0.28 8.51 11.81
CA GLN A 59 0.75 9.79 12.36
C GLN A 59 2.24 10.00 12.11
N VAL A 60 3.07 8.98 12.37
CA VAL A 60 4.51 9.02 12.10
C VAL A 60 4.79 9.26 10.61
N GLU A 61 4.12 8.53 9.71
CA GLU A 61 4.28 8.73 8.26
C GLU A 61 3.89 10.15 7.83
N PHE A 62 2.79 10.70 8.37
CA PHE A 62 2.37 12.06 8.09
C PHE A 62 3.45 13.08 8.52
N LEU A 63 3.97 12.95 9.74
CA LEU A 63 5.03 13.81 10.25
C LEU A 63 6.30 13.75 9.42
N LEU A 64 6.74 12.54 9.05
CA LEU A 64 7.92 12.34 8.22
C LEU A 64 7.76 12.98 6.84
N ARG A 65 6.59 12.80 6.19
CA ARG A 65 6.31 13.44 4.90
C ARG A 65 6.27 14.96 5.02
N LYS A 66 5.63 15.49 6.06
CA LYS A 66 5.58 16.92 6.31
C LYS A 66 6.99 17.48 6.47
N ALA A 67 7.80 16.89 7.35
CA ALA A 67 9.19 17.30 7.57
C ALA A 67 10.05 17.23 6.29
N LEU A 68 9.91 16.16 5.50
CA LEU A 68 10.59 16.04 4.21
C LEU A 68 10.13 17.08 3.19
N SER A 69 8.84 17.41 3.17
CA SER A 69 8.27 18.42 2.27
C SER A 69 8.77 19.81 2.65
N ASP A 70 8.69 20.14 3.95
CA ASP A 70 9.14 21.42 4.50
C ASP A 70 10.66 21.62 4.27
N ALA A 71 11.44 20.53 4.32
CA ALA A 71 12.87 20.56 4.01
C ALA A 71 13.19 20.56 2.49
N GLY A 72 12.19 20.48 1.61
CA GLY A 72 12.39 20.38 0.15
C GLY A 72 13.00 19.04 -0.31
N ARG A 73 12.91 17.99 0.51
CA ARG A 73 13.54 16.67 0.30
C ARG A 73 12.55 15.56 -0.05
N LEU A 74 11.25 15.87 -0.17
CA LEU A 74 10.26 14.86 -0.51
C LEU A 74 10.51 14.32 -1.93
N PRO A 75 10.69 12.99 -2.12
CA PRO A 75 10.89 12.42 -3.46
C PRO A 75 9.66 12.62 -4.35
N LYS A 76 9.87 13.04 -5.61
CA LYS A 76 8.81 13.25 -6.62
C LYS A 76 7.94 12.00 -6.90
N GLY A 77 8.41 10.81 -6.52
CA GLY A 77 7.72 9.54 -6.70
C GLY A 77 7.02 8.99 -5.45
N ALA A 78 7.06 9.69 -4.31
CA ALA A 78 6.43 9.23 -3.08
C ALA A 78 4.89 9.25 -3.24
N GLY A 79 4.29 8.08 -3.46
CA GLY A 79 2.83 7.93 -3.65
C GLY A 79 2.03 8.53 -2.48
N GLY A 80 0.80 8.97 -2.76
CA GLY A 80 -0.07 9.60 -1.76
C GLY A 80 -0.46 8.67 -0.61
N LEU A 81 -0.85 9.25 0.53
CA LEU A 81 -1.33 8.48 1.67
C LEU A 81 -2.55 7.62 1.26
N PRO A 82 -2.57 6.31 1.57
CA PRO A 82 -3.72 5.46 1.30
C PRO A 82 -4.95 6.03 2.02
N ARG A 83 -6.12 6.00 1.37
CA ARG A 83 -7.36 6.46 2.00
C ARG A 83 -7.75 5.51 3.15
N ARG A 84 -8.28 6.09 4.24
CA ARG A 84 -8.83 5.36 5.39
C ARG A 84 -9.88 4.34 4.90
N GLY A 85 -9.85 3.14 5.49
CA GLY A 85 -10.96 2.16 5.42
C GLY A 85 -10.99 1.18 4.24
N ARG A 86 -10.09 1.25 3.25
CA ARG A 86 -10.09 0.25 2.16
C ARG A 86 -8.71 -0.37 1.94
N PRO A 87 -8.44 -1.58 2.48
CA PRO A 87 -7.31 -2.36 2.00
C PRO A 87 -7.49 -2.64 0.49
N PRO A 88 -6.47 -2.43 -0.35
CA PRO A 88 -6.51 -2.89 -1.74
C PRO A 88 -6.52 -4.42 -1.75
N LYS A 89 -7.47 -5.01 -2.49
CA LYS A 89 -7.62 -6.48 -2.58
C LYS A 89 -6.56 -7.05 -3.52
N SER A 90 -5.47 -7.61 -2.98
CA SER A 90 -4.71 -8.69 -3.62
C SER A 90 -3.71 -9.39 -2.69
N ALA A 91 -3.84 -10.72 -2.69
CA ALA A 91 -2.92 -11.80 -2.30
C ALA A 91 -2.65 -12.03 -0.79
N GLU A 92 -3.36 -13.03 -0.24
CA GLU A 92 -2.88 -13.80 0.90
C GLU A 92 -1.63 -14.60 0.50
N PRO A 93 -0.67 -14.76 1.42
CA PRO A 93 -0.09 -16.08 1.63
C PRO A 93 -0.53 -16.62 2.99
N ARG A 94 -1.38 -17.64 2.95
CA ARG A 94 -1.50 -18.63 4.01
C ARG A 94 -0.41 -19.67 3.73
N GLU A 95 0.73 -19.58 4.42
CA GLU A 95 1.76 -20.64 4.48
C GLU A 95 1.85 -21.05 5.96
N ALA A 96 1.25 -22.19 6.33
CA ALA A 96 1.88 -23.52 6.47
C ALA A 96 2.67 -23.60 7.81
N ALA A 97 2.10 -24.12 8.89
CA ALA A 97 2.02 -25.55 9.29
C ALA A 97 3.38 -26.19 9.63
N GLY A 98 3.47 -26.76 10.84
CA GLY A 98 4.60 -27.52 11.42
C GLY A 98 5.31 -26.70 12.52
N ASP A 99 5.39 -27.08 13.80
CA ASP A 99 5.57 -28.42 14.36
C ASP A 99 4.36 -28.99 15.11
N GLU A 100 4.01 -30.21 14.72
CA GLU A 100 3.25 -31.17 15.50
C GLU A 100 4.26 -31.85 16.45
N GLU A 101 4.24 -31.51 17.74
CA GLU A 101 5.04 -32.23 18.75
C GLU A 101 4.40 -33.61 18.95
N PRO A 102 5.12 -34.73 18.73
CA PRO A 102 4.54 -36.06 18.78
C PRO A 102 4.13 -36.42 20.21
N PRO A 103 3.05 -37.20 20.41
CA PRO A 103 2.69 -37.69 21.74
C PRO A 103 3.79 -38.65 22.24
N GLY A 104 4.45 -38.29 23.32
CA GLY A 104 5.41 -39.17 24.01
C GLY A 104 4.73 -40.45 24.50
N PRO A 105 5.39 -41.62 24.40
CA PRO A 105 4.85 -42.83 24.99
C PRO A 105 5.16 -42.87 26.50
N GLU A 106 4.29 -43.61 27.20
CA GLU A 106 4.50 -44.24 28.51
C GLU A 106 3.97 -43.54 29.77
N GLY A 107 3.03 -44.23 30.43
CA GLY A 107 2.89 -44.17 31.89
C GLY A 107 1.47 -44.04 32.43
N ALA A 108 0.61 -45.06 32.31
CA ALA A 108 -0.45 -45.32 33.29
C ALA A 108 -1.14 -46.68 33.02
N GLY A 109 -0.68 -47.75 33.67
CA GLY A 109 -1.56 -48.87 33.98
C GLY A 109 -2.35 -48.53 35.24
N PRO A 110 -3.67 -48.79 35.32
CA PRO A 110 -4.34 -48.78 36.61
C PRO A 110 -4.18 -50.15 37.27
N HIS A 111 -3.53 -50.16 38.43
CA HIS A 111 -3.80 -51.14 39.47
C HIS A 111 -5.20 -50.85 40.04
N GLY A 112 -6.02 -51.90 40.17
CA GLY A 112 -7.35 -51.86 40.78
C GLY A 112 -8.13 -53.12 40.50
#